data_AF-A0A9X1TZ90-F1
#
_entry.id   AF-A0A9X1TZ90-F1
#
_cell.length_a   1.000
_cell.length_b   1.000
_cell.length_c   1.000
_cell.angle_alpha   90.00
_cell.angle_beta   90.00
_cell.angle_gamma   90.00
#
_symmetry.space_group_name_H-M   'P 1'
#
loop_
_entity.id
_entity.type
_entity.pdbx_description
1 polymer ?
#
loop_
_entity_poly.entity_id
_entity_poly.type
_entity_poly.pdbx_seq_one_letter_code
_entity_poly.pdbx_strand_id
1 'polypeptide(L)'
;MDLQLNPALDLTYIDQVYGDDPVILYMIFDAFMSDSVPRWHSLRNALETEDMKEAASIVHGLKPSFTMAGLTWIRPKVEVLEKAIKDDETPEQLMHMYQTISAELNELLPIIEQESERLKSLQ
;
A
#
# COMPACT_ATOMS: atom_id res chain seq x y z
N MET A 1 -19.98 10.09 13.07
CA MET A 1 -19.66 11.48 12.67
C MET A 1 -18.93 11.25 11.38
N ASP A 2 -19.56 11.54 10.25
CA ASP A 2 -19.03 11.13 8.96
C ASP A 2 -17.62 11.70 8.79
N LEU A 3 -16.61 10.83 8.75
CA LEU A 3 -15.21 11.24 8.83
C LEU A 3 -14.76 12.02 7.59
N GLN A 4 -15.53 12.01 6.50
CA GLN A 4 -15.25 12.73 5.25
C GLN A 4 -13.80 12.53 4.76
N LEU A 5 -13.38 11.26 4.67
CA LEU A 5 -12.09 10.88 4.11
C LEU A 5 -12.01 11.24 2.61
N ASN A 6 -10.79 11.40 2.10
CA ASN A 6 -10.55 11.67 0.69
C ASN A 6 -11.14 10.58 -0.23
N PRO A 7 -11.93 10.94 -1.26
CA PRO A 7 -12.56 9.98 -2.18
C PRO A 7 -11.57 9.25 -3.10
N ALA A 8 -10.29 9.62 -3.08
CA ALA A 8 -9.21 8.86 -3.71
C ALA A 8 -8.88 7.56 -2.94
N LEU A 9 -9.56 7.25 -1.83
CA LEU A 9 -9.50 5.98 -1.12
C LEU A 9 -10.82 5.21 -1.29
N ASP A 10 -10.80 3.89 -1.09
CA ASP A 10 -12.01 3.07 -1.07
C ASP A 10 -12.80 3.30 0.23
N LEU A 11 -13.60 4.37 0.22
CA LEU A 11 -14.43 4.77 1.36
C LEU A 11 -15.49 3.73 1.70
N THR A 12 -15.96 2.97 0.69
CA THR A 12 -16.95 1.90 0.91
C THR A 12 -16.32 0.77 1.71
N TYR A 13 -15.12 0.34 1.34
CA TYR A 13 -14.38 -0.67 2.10
C TYR A 13 -14.05 -0.18 3.51
N ILE A 14 -13.53 1.05 3.63
CA ILE A 14 -13.15 1.63 4.93
C ILE A 14 -14.34 1.68 5.88
N ASP A 15 -15.49 2.20 5.44
CA ASP A 15 -16.70 2.28 6.26
C ASP A 15 -17.22 0.88 6.66
N GLN A 16 -17.19 -0.08 5.72
CA GLN A 16 -17.62 -1.45 6.00
C GLN A 16 -16.75 -2.17 7.05
N VAL A 17 -15.45 -1.90 7.08
CA VAL A 17 -14.50 -2.63 7.94
C VAL A 17 -14.25 -1.90 9.26
N TYR A 18 -14.15 -0.57 9.23
CA TYR A 18 -13.75 0.24 10.38
C TYR A 18 -14.84 1.20 10.86
N GLY A 19 -15.86 1.46 10.02
CA GLY A 19 -16.90 2.45 10.29
C GLY A 19 -16.32 3.85 10.48
N ASP A 20 -16.92 4.59 11.43
CA ASP A 20 -16.60 5.97 11.77
C ASP A 20 -15.57 6.08 12.93
N ASP A 21 -14.68 5.11 13.14
CA ASP A 21 -13.69 5.16 14.23
C ASP A 21 -12.37 5.84 13.80
N PRO A 22 -12.13 7.11 14.18
CA PRO A 22 -10.93 7.84 13.77
C PRO A 22 -9.65 7.28 14.38
N VAL A 23 -9.71 6.62 15.53
CA VAL A 23 -8.55 6.06 16.22
C VAL A 23 -8.05 4.84 15.46
N ILE A 24 -8.97 3.96 15.05
CA ILE A 24 -8.62 2.77 14.25
C ILE A 24 -8.03 3.21 12.90
N LEU A 25 -8.66 4.17 12.22
CA LEU A 25 -8.19 4.63 10.92
C LEU A 25 -6.84 5.33 10.99
N TYR A 26 -6.62 6.15 12.00
CA TYR A 26 -5.30 6.73 12.27
C TYR A 26 -4.24 5.64 12.43
N MET A 27 -4.48 4.63 13.27
CA MET A 27 -3.51 3.53 13.47
C MET A 27 -3.18 2.80 12.17
N ILE A 28 -4.17 2.61 11.29
CA ILE A 28 -3.97 1.93 10.00
C ILE A 28 -3.13 2.79 9.06
N PHE A 29 -3.47 4.07 8.90
CA PHE A 29 -2.72 4.95 8.02
C PHE A 29 -1.30 5.20 8.56
N ASP A 30 -1.14 5.39 9.85
CA ASP A 30 0.16 5.52 10.50
C ASP A 30 1.02 4.26 10.32
N ALA A 31 0.47 3.06 10.51
CA ALA A 31 1.18 1.80 10.26
C ALA A 31 1.51 1.59 8.77
N PHE A 32 0.60 2.00 7.87
CA PHE A 32 0.87 1.95 6.43
C PHE A 32 2.05 2.85 6.06
N MET A 33 2.06 4.10 6.54
CA MET A 33 3.12 5.06 6.26
C MET A 33 4.46 4.69 6.92
N SER A 34 4.45 4.20 8.15
CA SER A 34 5.66 3.95 8.94
C SER A 34 6.30 2.57 8.71
N ASP A 35 5.55 1.55 8.28
CA ASP A 35 6.06 0.20 8.03
C ASP A 35 5.88 -0.21 6.56
N SER A 36 4.67 -0.07 6.01
CA SER A 36 4.37 -0.62 4.67
C SER A 36 5.06 0.16 3.54
N VAL A 37 5.13 1.48 3.62
CA VAL A 37 5.81 2.32 2.61
C VAL A 37 7.33 2.08 2.58
N PRO A 38 8.06 2.08 3.71
CA PRO A 38 9.49 1.73 3.70
C PRO A 38 9.77 0.33 3.14
N ARG A 39 8.95 -0.66 3.50
CA ARG A 39 9.03 -2.02 2.94
C ARG A 39 8.76 -2.05 1.44
N TRP A 40 7.79 -1.27 0.96
CA TRP A 40 7.55 -1.12 -0.47
C TRP A 40 8.79 -0.54 -1.17
N HIS A 41 9.45 0.45 -0.57
CA HIS A 41 10.69 0.99 -1.15
C HIS A 41 11.85 -0.01 -1.10
N SER A 42 11.96 -0.86 -0.07
CA SER A 42 13.00 -1.90 -0.05
C SER A 42 12.79 -2.98 -1.12
N LEU A 43 11.56 -3.17 -1.62
CA LEU A 43 11.29 -4.05 -2.76
C LEU A 43 12.12 -3.67 -3.99
N ARG A 44 12.31 -2.37 -4.23
CA ARG A 44 13.15 -1.89 -5.33
C ARG A 44 14.55 -2.49 -5.26
N ASN A 45 15.17 -2.41 -4.08
CA ASN A 45 16.52 -2.93 -3.89
C ASN A 45 16.55 -4.45 -4.10
N ALA A 46 15.57 -5.18 -3.57
CA ALA A 46 15.48 -6.63 -3.76
C ALA A 46 15.35 -7.01 -5.25
N LEU A 47 14.58 -6.24 -6.04
CA LEU A 47 14.49 -6.43 -7.48
C LEU A 47 15.79 -6.08 -8.22
N GLU A 48 16.46 -4.96 -7.85
CA GLU A 48 17.72 -4.52 -8.46
C GLU A 48 18.89 -5.48 -8.15
N THR A 49 18.90 -6.12 -6.99
CA THR A 49 19.91 -7.11 -6.61
C THR A 49 19.52 -8.55 -6.95
N GLU A 50 18.41 -8.74 -7.68
CA GLU A 50 17.86 -10.03 -8.07
C GLU A 50 17.55 -10.99 -6.90
N ASP A 51 17.28 -10.46 -5.70
CA ASP A 51 16.85 -11.24 -4.54
C ASP A 51 15.34 -11.54 -4.63
N MET A 52 14.98 -12.46 -5.52
CA MET A 52 13.58 -12.83 -5.79
C MET A 52 12.87 -13.41 -4.57
N LYS A 53 13.62 -14.04 -3.66
CA LYS A 53 13.07 -14.59 -2.42
C LYS A 53 12.63 -13.45 -1.49
N GLU A 54 13.48 -12.45 -1.31
CA GLU A 54 13.14 -11.27 -0.52
C GLU A 54 12.03 -10.45 -1.20
N ALA A 55 12.11 -10.25 -2.51
CA ALA A 55 11.08 -9.55 -3.27
C ALA A 55 9.69 -10.20 -3.10
N ALA A 56 9.61 -11.53 -3.24
CA ALA A 56 8.37 -12.27 -3.02
C ALA A 56 7.86 -12.15 -1.57
N SER A 57 8.76 -12.21 -0.58
CA SER A 57 8.43 -12.06 0.84
C SER A 57 7.85 -10.67 1.15
N ILE A 58 8.49 -9.60 0.65
CA ILE A 58 8.02 -8.22 0.80
C ILE A 58 6.64 -8.06 0.20
N VAL A 59 6.46 -8.45 -1.06
CA VAL A 59 5.18 -8.30 -1.75
C VAL A 59 4.08 -9.10 -1.05
N HIS A 60 4.36 -10.34 -0.65
CA HIS A 60 3.42 -11.19 0.09
C HIS A 60 2.92 -10.52 1.36
N GLY A 61 3.84 -9.98 2.17
CA GLY A 61 3.53 -9.32 3.43
C GLY A 61 2.76 -8.01 3.29
N LEU A 62 2.96 -7.27 2.18
CA LEU A 62 2.34 -5.95 1.97
C LEU A 62 0.92 -5.99 1.41
N LYS A 63 0.50 -7.09 0.76
CA LYS A 63 -0.86 -7.23 0.19
C LYS A 63 -1.99 -6.78 1.13
N PRO A 64 -2.07 -7.27 2.39
CA PRO A 64 -3.15 -6.84 3.28
C PRO A 64 -3.10 -5.34 3.57
N SER A 65 -1.90 -4.77 3.75
CA SER A 65 -1.72 -3.34 4.07
C SER A 65 -2.36 -2.41 3.04
N PHE A 66 -2.24 -2.72 1.74
CA PHE A 66 -2.92 -1.94 0.70
C PHE A 66 -4.43 -1.96 0.84
N THR A 67 -5.03 -3.12 1.16
CA THR A 67 -6.49 -3.19 1.34
C THR A 67 -6.91 -2.42 2.58
N MET A 68 -6.20 -2.62 3.70
CA MET A 68 -6.50 -1.96 4.97
C MET A 68 -6.45 -0.43 4.85
N ALA A 69 -5.47 0.11 4.10
CA ALA A 69 -5.36 1.54 3.84
C ALA A 69 -6.37 2.09 2.80
N GLY A 70 -7.33 1.28 2.34
CA GLY A 70 -8.33 1.70 1.33
C GLY A 70 -7.81 1.73 -0.10
N LEU A 71 -6.66 1.12 -0.39
CA LEU A 71 -6.04 1.03 -1.72
C LEU A 71 -6.42 -0.28 -2.42
N THR A 72 -7.72 -0.59 -2.43
CA THR A 72 -8.24 -1.89 -2.87
C THR A 72 -7.93 -2.21 -4.34
N TRP A 73 -7.74 -1.18 -5.18
CA TRP A 73 -7.32 -1.33 -6.59
C TRP A 73 -5.80 -1.49 -6.78
N ILE A 74 -4.97 -1.11 -5.80
CA ILE A 74 -3.53 -1.33 -5.86
C ILE A 74 -3.20 -2.79 -5.50
N ARG A 75 -3.91 -3.36 -4.51
CA ARG A 75 -3.70 -4.75 -4.11
C ARG A 75 -3.65 -5.76 -5.27
N PRO A 76 -4.60 -5.81 -6.23
CA PRO A 76 -4.51 -6.78 -7.32
C PRO A 76 -3.27 -6.58 -8.20
N LYS A 77 -2.77 -5.35 -8.37
CA LYS A 77 -1.52 -5.09 -9.11
C LYS A 77 -0.30 -5.68 -8.36
N VAL A 78 -0.30 -5.53 -7.03
CA VAL A 78 0.69 -6.13 -6.13
C VAL A 78 0.62 -7.66 -6.16
N GLU A 79 -0.58 -8.25 -6.26
CA GLU A 79 -0.75 -9.69 -6.45
C GLU A 79 -0.20 -10.18 -7.80
N VAL A 80 -0.40 -9.41 -8.87
CA VAL A 80 0.18 -9.71 -10.19
C VAL A 80 1.71 -9.60 -10.16
N LEU A 81 2.27 -8.60 -9.47
CA LEU A 81 3.72 -8.48 -9.26
C LEU A 81 4.28 -9.67 -8.47
N GLU A 82 3.61 -10.10 -7.39
CA GLU A 82 4.03 -11.28 -6.63
C GLU A 82 4.08 -12.53 -7.51
N LYS A 83 3.09 -12.68 -8.39
CA LYS A 83 3.02 -13.80 -9.32
C LYS A 83 4.15 -13.73 -10.34
N ALA A 84 4.40 -12.56 -10.93
CA ALA A 84 5.51 -12.36 -11.87
C ALA A 84 6.88 -12.70 -11.26
N ILE A 85 7.09 -12.34 -9.98
CA ILE A 85 8.32 -12.71 -9.25
C ILE A 85 8.43 -14.24 -9.11
N LYS A 86 7.32 -14.94 -8.83
CA LYS A 86 7.28 -16.39 -8.66
C LYS A 86 7.39 -17.17 -9.97
N ASP A 87 6.99 -16.56 -11.07
CA ASP A 87 7.03 -17.13 -12.42
C ASP A 87 8.38 -16.84 -13.12
N ASP A 88 9.37 -16.28 -12.39
CA ASP A 88 10.71 -15.93 -12.88
C ASP A 88 10.70 -14.99 -14.11
N GLU A 89 9.78 -14.01 -14.14
CA GLU A 89 9.75 -12.96 -15.17
C GLU A 89 11.03 -12.11 -15.16
N THR A 90 11.33 -11.41 -16.26
CA THR A 90 12.63 -10.74 -16.37
C THR A 90 12.76 -9.57 -15.39
N PRO A 91 13.98 -9.26 -14.90
CA PRO A 91 14.21 -8.14 -14.00
C PRO A 91 13.66 -6.80 -14.54
N GLU A 92 13.74 -6.58 -15.85
CA GLU A 92 13.20 -5.38 -16.51
C GLU A 92 11.67 -5.30 -16.40
N GLN A 93 10.97 -6.43 -16.60
CA GLN A 93 9.52 -6.49 -16.47
C GLN A 93 9.08 -6.28 -15.03
N LEU A 94 9.75 -6.94 -14.08
CA LEU A 94 9.47 -6.79 -12.64
C LEU A 94 9.68 -5.34 -12.19
N MET A 95 10.78 -4.72 -12.63
CA MET A 95 11.07 -3.31 -12.33
C MET A 95 10.03 -2.38 -12.96
N HIS A 96 9.62 -2.62 -14.21
CA HIS A 96 8.58 -1.84 -14.86
C HIS A 96 7.23 -1.92 -14.11
N MET A 97 6.85 -3.12 -13.65
CA MET A 97 5.65 -3.32 -12.84
C MET A 97 5.75 -2.58 -11.50
N TYR A 98 6.88 -2.71 -10.80
CA TYR A 98 7.15 -1.97 -9.57
C TYR A 98 7.05 -0.45 -9.77
N GLN A 99 7.65 0.08 -10.83
CA GLN A 99 7.62 1.51 -11.16
C GLN A 99 6.20 2.00 -11.48
N THR A 100 5.42 1.21 -12.22
CA THR A 100 4.02 1.53 -12.52
C THR A 100 3.20 1.65 -11.25
N ILE A 101 3.29 0.65 -10.35
CA ILE A 101 2.57 0.67 -9.07
C ILE A 101 3.07 1.82 -8.18
N SER A 102 4.39 2.07 -8.17
CA SER A 102 5.00 3.13 -7.37
C SER A 102 4.58 4.53 -7.84
N ALA A 103 4.38 4.74 -9.14
CA ALA A 103 3.89 6.01 -9.66
C ALA A 103 2.50 6.33 -9.12
N GLU A 104 1.58 5.35 -9.15
CA GLU A 104 0.25 5.50 -8.57
C GLU A 104 0.29 5.68 -7.05
N LEU A 105 1.13 4.91 -6.35
CA LEU A 105 1.30 5.07 -4.91
C LEU A 105 1.78 6.47 -4.55
N ASN A 106 2.74 7.03 -5.27
CA ASN A 106 3.29 8.36 -5.00
C ASN A 106 2.23 9.48 -5.11
N GLU A 107 1.16 9.29 -5.88
CA GLU A 107 0.03 10.22 -5.92
C GLU A 107 -0.89 10.08 -4.69
N LEU A 108 -0.96 8.88 -4.11
CA LEU A 108 -1.84 8.53 -3.00
C LEU A 108 -1.18 8.72 -1.63
N LEU A 109 0.14 8.57 -1.51
CA LEU A 109 0.86 8.71 -0.23
C LEU A 109 0.62 10.06 0.46
N PRO A 110 0.67 11.22 -0.23
CA PRO A 110 0.38 12.50 0.40
C PRO A 110 -1.06 12.60 0.91
N ILE A 111 -2.00 11.90 0.29
CA ILE A 111 -3.40 11.86 0.71
C ILE A 111 -3.53 11.06 2.01
N ILE A 112 -2.92 9.88 2.07
CA ILE A 112 -2.93 9.03 3.27
C ILE A 112 -2.24 9.73 4.43
N GLU A 113 -1.12 10.41 4.18
CA GLU A 113 -0.40 11.20 5.18
C GLU A 113 -1.29 12.32 5.75
N GLN A 114 -1.93 13.12 4.88
CA GLN A 114 -2.83 14.19 5.32
C GLN A 114 -4.04 13.66 6.11
N GLU A 115 -4.64 12.55 5.68
CA GLU A 115 -5.74 11.92 6.42
C GLU A 115 -5.27 11.40 7.77
N SER A 116 -4.08 10.78 7.84
CA SER A 116 -3.47 10.32 9.09
C SER A 116 -3.28 11.48 10.07
N GLU A 117 -2.66 12.58 9.62
CA GLU A 117 -2.45 13.77 10.45
C GLU A 117 -3.78 14.40 10.92
N ARG A 118 -4.79 14.45 10.05
CA ARG A 118 -6.12 14.95 10.40
C ARG A 118 -6.78 14.07 11.46
N LEU A 119 -6.79 12.76 11.29
CA LEU A 119 -7.37 11.80 12.24
C LEU A 119 -6.63 11.81 13.59
N LYS A 120 -5.31 12.00 13.58
CA LYS A 120 -4.49 12.17 14.79
C LYS A 120 -4.94 13.34 15.66
N SER A 121 -5.56 14.37 15.07
CA SER A 121 -6.08 15.53 15.82
C SER A 121 -7.47 15.27 16.43
N LEU A 122 -8.13 14.18 16.06
CA LEU A 122 -9.49 13.81 16.47
C LEU A 122 -9.54 12.70 17.52
N GLN A 123 -8.39 12.12 17.87
CA GLN A 123 -8.24 11.05 18.87
C GLN A 123 -8.31 11.57 20.31
#